data_AF-A0A2R6RSH3-F1
#
_entry.id   AF-A0A2R6RSH3-F1
#
_cell.length_a   1.000
_cell.length_b   1.000
_cell.length_c   1.000
_cell.angle_alpha   90.00
_cell.angle_beta   90.00
_cell.angle_gamma   90.00
#
_symmetry.space_group_name_H-M   'P 1'
#
loop_
_entity.id
_entity.type
_entity.pdbx_description
1 polymer ?
#
loop_
_entity_poly.entity_id
_entity_poly.type
_entity_poly.pdbx_seq_one_letter_code
_entity_poly.pdbx_strand_id
1 'polypeptide(L)'
;MQEFMNHESPEEKYNLEFLMCCLEVFTRLVIEGRISPRQGWSIVIGYVNHGLAGGFAVDVFIFCRAMVFAGCEFGAIAEVYSVATSLLQTDSSSVTDSERYLEGIQDLSRLYLSILETILQNLADGSLEHSYLHRLMSSLSRMDGDLVDLKRVRHAVWERMAKFSDNLMLPSHVRVYALELMQFITDPGRNAKGFSSELQSNVLPWEGWDGSRSIATESETTANREVQTQTDASSRLTSTLVALKSSQLVRAISPSIEISPDDLLTVDSAVSCFLRLCGEASSEPHFDALLAILEEWEGLYTIKRDEADAAEAADDANDWSNDDWDEGWESFQEEPAPKETTNDDSISVHPLHECWLEMFKKLATRFQYRNLLTLIDQSMVKSNGALLDQVGVLSLSQIVLGIDCFAALKVALLFPYEAIQLQCLDAVEEKLKQGGAPDVVGKDHEFLILVLFSGIISTIISRSSYGTTFSLLCYMVGNFSRRYQEAQLLSIKHRGRMEPENNEKDFLFLFGRILFPCFVSELVKADQQILAGLLVTKFMHTNPSLSLINIAEASLRRFLERQLQVIQGNEGTHQDANFGEPLANSISQLRGRFQNLIQSALLLLSTDVR
;
A
#
# COMPACT_ATOMS: atom_id res chain seq x y z
N MET A 1 -20.71 12.80 -53.19
CA MET A 1 -20.40 11.54 -53.89
C MET A 1 -20.51 11.65 -55.41
N GLN A 2 -21.48 12.39 -55.99
CA GLN A 2 -21.64 12.51 -57.45
C GLN A 2 -21.07 13.83 -58.06
N GLU A 3 -20.70 14.82 -57.24
CA GLU A 3 -20.21 16.12 -57.71
C GLU A 3 -18.68 16.24 -57.86
N PHE A 4 -17.89 15.30 -57.35
CA PHE A 4 -16.42 15.37 -57.43
C PHE A 4 -15.83 14.77 -58.72
N MET A 5 -16.61 13.98 -59.48
CA MET A 5 -16.10 13.24 -60.64
C MET A 5 -15.84 14.07 -61.91
N ASN A 6 -16.09 15.38 -61.91
CA ASN A 6 -16.15 16.15 -63.16
C ASN A 6 -14.95 17.06 -63.45
N HIS A 7 -13.95 17.16 -62.57
CA HIS A 7 -12.73 17.94 -62.85
C HIS A 7 -11.52 17.40 -62.07
N GLU A 8 -10.76 16.46 -62.62
CA GLU A 8 -9.54 16.00 -61.94
C GLU A 8 -8.37 15.80 -62.91
N SER A 9 -7.24 16.40 -62.55
CA SER A 9 -5.90 16.09 -63.06
C SER A 9 -5.48 14.67 -62.62
N PRO A 10 -4.49 14.03 -63.28
CA PRO A 10 -4.11 12.66 -62.94
C PRO A 10 -3.65 12.49 -61.48
N GLU A 11 -2.99 13.49 -60.88
CA GLU A 11 -2.58 13.46 -59.47
C GLU A 11 -3.75 13.50 -58.48
N GLU A 12 -4.81 14.27 -58.78
CA GLU A 12 -6.04 14.30 -57.98
C GLU A 12 -6.77 12.95 -58.05
N LYS A 13 -6.79 12.33 -59.23
CA LYS A 13 -7.44 11.04 -59.46
C LYS A 13 -6.82 9.89 -58.65
N TYR A 14 -5.50 9.88 -58.49
CA TYR A 14 -4.79 8.89 -57.65
C TYR A 14 -5.04 9.08 -56.15
N ASN A 15 -5.16 10.33 -55.67
CA ASN A 15 -5.49 10.60 -54.28
C ASN A 15 -6.93 10.16 -53.92
N LEU A 16 -7.88 10.24 -54.86
CA LEU A 16 -9.25 9.79 -54.64
C LEU A 16 -9.40 8.26 -54.61
N GLU A 17 -8.74 7.53 -55.49
CA GLU A 17 -8.84 6.05 -55.55
C GLU A 17 -8.30 5.40 -54.26
N PHE A 18 -7.29 6.00 -53.66
CA PHE A 18 -6.76 5.61 -52.36
C PHE A 18 -7.69 5.93 -51.18
N LEU A 19 -8.20 7.17 -51.14
CA LEU A 19 -9.15 7.59 -50.11
C LEU A 19 -10.36 6.65 -50.14
N MET A 20 -10.81 6.26 -51.33
CA MET A 20 -11.87 5.28 -51.52
C MET A 20 -11.53 3.92 -50.90
N CYS A 21 -10.32 3.38 -51.10
CA CYS A 21 -9.90 2.12 -50.48
C CYS A 21 -9.83 2.19 -48.94
N CYS A 22 -9.26 3.27 -48.39
CA CYS A 22 -9.22 3.48 -46.94
C CYS A 22 -10.63 3.66 -46.35
N LEU A 23 -11.50 4.39 -47.06
CA LEU A 23 -12.89 4.61 -46.67
C LEU A 23 -13.73 3.34 -46.77
N GLU A 24 -13.46 2.44 -47.72
CA GLU A 24 -14.12 1.15 -47.82
C GLU A 24 -13.79 0.26 -46.61
N VAL A 25 -12.50 0.15 -46.26
CA VAL A 25 -12.06 -0.59 -45.07
C VAL A 25 -12.62 0.07 -43.81
N PHE A 26 -12.53 1.38 -43.70
CA PHE A 26 -13.10 2.13 -42.57
C PHE A 26 -14.61 1.93 -42.44
N THR A 27 -15.36 1.99 -43.55
CA THR A 27 -16.82 1.78 -43.55
C THR A 27 -17.15 0.36 -43.11
N ARG A 28 -16.38 -0.64 -43.58
CA ARG A 28 -16.52 -2.02 -43.13
C ARG A 28 -16.25 -2.16 -41.63
N LEU A 29 -15.17 -1.56 -41.11
CA LEU A 29 -14.83 -1.59 -39.68
C LEU A 29 -15.91 -0.94 -38.79
N VAL A 30 -16.59 0.11 -39.28
CA VAL A 30 -17.73 0.72 -38.60
C VAL A 30 -18.96 -0.21 -38.63
N ILE A 31 -19.24 -0.87 -39.76
CA ILE A 31 -20.36 -1.83 -39.90
C ILE A 31 -20.15 -3.07 -39.03
N GLU A 32 -18.92 -3.58 -38.97
CA GLU A 32 -18.53 -4.73 -38.14
C GLU A 32 -18.50 -4.41 -36.64
N GLY A 33 -18.71 -3.14 -36.26
CA GLY A 33 -18.73 -2.68 -34.86
C GLY A 33 -17.35 -2.60 -34.21
N ARG A 34 -16.26 -2.74 -34.99
CA ARG A 34 -14.88 -2.56 -34.52
C ARG A 34 -14.54 -1.08 -34.29
N ILE A 35 -15.21 -0.18 -35.01
CA ILE A 35 -15.16 1.27 -34.77
C ILE A 35 -16.56 1.75 -34.40
N SER A 36 -16.71 2.36 -33.22
CA SER A 36 -17.98 2.95 -32.80
C SER A 36 -18.35 4.18 -33.65
N PRO A 37 -19.64 4.50 -33.81
CA PRO A 37 -20.05 5.70 -34.56
C PRO A 37 -19.44 7.00 -34.05
N ARG A 38 -19.20 7.13 -32.73
CA ARG A 38 -18.53 8.29 -32.14
C ARG A 38 -17.07 8.39 -32.56
N GLN A 39 -16.34 7.27 -32.53
CA GLN A 39 -14.96 7.20 -33.03
C GLN A 39 -14.92 7.53 -34.52
N GLY A 40 -15.84 6.95 -35.31
CA GLY A 40 -15.94 7.20 -36.75
C GLY A 40 -16.11 8.68 -37.09
N TRP A 41 -17.02 9.40 -36.42
CA TRP A 41 -17.17 10.85 -36.60
C TRP A 41 -15.92 11.63 -36.17
N SER A 42 -15.27 11.23 -35.07
CA SER A 42 -14.04 11.88 -34.61
C SER A 42 -12.90 11.72 -35.63
N ILE A 43 -12.81 10.57 -36.30
CA ILE A 43 -11.80 10.30 -37.35
C ILE A 43 -12.05 11.21 -38.54
N VAL A 44 -13.28 11.26 -39.03
CA VAL A 44 -13.64 12.09 -40.20
C VAL A 44 -13.35 13.57 -39.92
N ILE A 45 -13.74 14.07 -38.75
CA ILE A 45 -13.47 15.46 -38.36
C ILE A 45 -11.96 15.70 -38.22
N GLY A 46 -11.24 14.78 -37.57
CA GLY A 46 -9.80 14.87 -37.39
C GLY A 46 -9.03 14.87 -38.71
N TYR A 47 -9.46 14.02 -39.65
CA TYR A 47 -8.91 13.95 -40.99
C TYR A 47 -9.22 15.21 -41.80
N VAL A 48 -10.47 15.67 -41.87
CA VAL A 48 -10.84 16.87 -42.65
C VAL A 48 -10.15 18.15 -42.16
N ASN A 49 -9.86 18.24 -40.85
CA ASN A 49 -9.18 19.40 -40.29
C ASN A 49 -7.69 19.48 -40.62
N HIS A 50 -7.06 18.38 -41.08
CA HIS A 50 -5.60 18.30 -41.24
C HIS A 50 -5.14 17.68 -42.57
N GLY A 51 -5.91 16.77 -43.15
CA GLY A 51 -5.72 16.13 -44.45
C GLY A 51 -6.47 16.91 -45.53
N LEU A 52 -6.13 16.68 -46.80
CA LEU A 52 -6.57 17.40 -48.03
C LEU A 52 -5.60 18.47 -48.58
N ALA A 53 -4.43 18.69 -47.97
CA ALA A 53 -3.41 19.63 -48.49
C ALA A 53 -2.02 18.99 -48.72
N GLY A 54 -1.88 17.68 -48.52
CA GLY A 54 -0.62 16.94 -48.63
C GLY A 54 -0.60 15.95 -49.81
N GLY A 55 0.55 15.32 -50.03
CA GLY A 55 0.65 14.18 -50.95
C GLY A 55 0.21 12.87 -50.30
N PHE A 56 -0.02 11.83 -51.11
CA PHE A 56 -0.48 10.48 -50.73
C PHE A 56 0.03 9.97 -49.35
N ALA A 57 1.35 9.97 -49.18
CA ALA A 57 2.05 9.54 -47.96
C ALA A 57 1.57 10.27 -46.69
N VAL A 58 1.35 11.58 -46.83
CA VAL A 58 0.94 12.47 -45.74
C VAL A 58 -0.52 12.21 -45.36
N ASP A 59 -1.39 11.94 -46.33
CA ASP A 59 -2.80 11.63 -46.06
C ASP A 59 -2.98 10.29 -45.34
N VAL A 60 -2.21 9.26 -45.68
CA VAL A 60 -2.20 7.97 -44.96
C VAL A 60 -1.84 8.18 -43.49
N PHE A 61 -0.78 8.96 -43.25
CA PHE A 61 -0.29 9.28 -41.92
C PHE A 61 -1.35 10.05 -41.12
N ILE A 62 -1.96 11.09 -41.71
CA ILE A 62 -2.97 11.92 -41.05
C ILE A 62 -4.23 11.11 -40.72
N PHE A 63 -4.67 10.24 -41.64
CA PHE A 63 -5.82 9.39 -41.41
C PHE A 63 -5.57 8.40 -40.26
N CYS A 64 -4.44 7.70 -40.26
CA CYS A 64 -4.10 6.77 -39.19
C CYS A 64 -3.89 7.49 -37.85
N ARG A 65 -3.28 8.68 -37.87
CA ARG A 65 -3.15 9.55 -36.68
C ARG A 65 -4.52 9.95 -36.13
N ALA A 66 -5.48 10.27 -36.99
CA ALA A 66 -6.85 10.56 -36.58
C ALA A 66 -7.54 9.32 -35.97
N MET A 67 -7.27 8.11 -36.47
CA MET A 67 -7.74 6.86 -35.87
C MET A 67 -7.17 6.61 -34.47
N VAL A 68 -5.86 6.82 -34.28
CA VAL A 68 -5.22 6.74 -32.96
C VAL A 68 -5.85 7.77 -32.01
N PHE A 69 -6.02 9.01 -32.45
CA PHE A 69 -6.59 10.07 -31.61
C PHE A 69 -8.08 9.93 -31.38
N ALA A 70 -8.81 9.17 -32.18
CA ALA A 70 -10.19 8.79 -31.88
C ALA A 70 -10.26 7.65 -30.85
N GLY A 71 -9.14 6.99 -30.54
CA GLY A 71 -9.07 5.86 -29.61
C GLY A 71 -9.47 4.54 -30.25
N CYS A 72 -9.11 4.32 -31.52
CA CYS A 72 -9.29 3.01 -32.16
C CYS A 72 -8.27 1.98 -31.66
N GLU A 73 -8.65 0.71 -31.70
CA GLU A 73 -7.76 -0.40 -31.38
C GLU A 73 -6.74 -0.65 -32.49
N PHE A 74 -5.60 -1.23 -32.14
CA PHE A 74 -4.48 -1.49 -33.06
C PHE A 74 -4.91 -2.27 -34.31
N GLY A 75 -5.74 -3.30 -34.19
CA GLY A 75 -6.13 -4.14 -35.33
C GLY A 75 -6.83 -3.35 -36.42
N ALA A 76 -7.76 -2.45 -36.05
CA ALA A 76 -8.44 -1.56 -36.99
C ALA A 76 -7.49 -0.58 -37.70
N ILE A 77 -6.48 -0.07 -36.99
CA ILE A 77 -5.48 0.86 -37.54
C ILE A 77 -4.53 0.12 -38.49
N ALA A 78 -4.03 -1.04 -38.07
CA ALA A 78 -3.14 -1.89 -38.86
C ALA A 78 -3.82 -2.35 -40.15
N GLU A 79 -5.10 -2.68 -40.11
CA GLU A 79 -5.88 -3.12 -41.27
C GLU A 79 -5.99 -2.02 -42.33
N VAL A 80 -6.37 -0.79 -41.93
CA VAL A 80 -6.39 0.37 -42.84
C VAL A 80 -5.00 0.67 -43.38
N TYR A 81 -3.97 0.64 -42.53
CA TYR A 81 -2.60 0.91 -42.93
C TYR A 81 -2.04 -0.13 -43.91
N SER A 82 -2.35 -1.41 -43.73
CA SER A 82 -1.91 -2.49 -44.61
C SER A 82 -2.50 -2.38 -46.01
N VAL A 83 -3.79 -2.04 -46.12
CA VAL A 83 -4.45 -1.81 -47.41
C VAL A 83 -3.85 -0.56 -48.07
N ALA A 84 -3.63 0.49 -47.29
CA ALA A 84 -3.03 1.72 -47.76
C ALA A 84 -1.61 1.53 -48.33
N THR A 85 -0.78 0.71 -47.68
CA THR A 85 0.60 0.44 -48.08
C THR A 85 0.72 -0.59 -49.22
N SER A 86 -0.25 -1.49 -49.37
CA SER A 86 -0.29 -2.45 -50.50
C SER A 86 -0.47 -1.76 -51.86
N LEU A 87 -1.26 -0.68 -51.91
CA LEU A 87 -1.46 0.13 -53.12
C LEU A 87 -0.19 0.89 -53.53
N LEU A 88 0.59 1.37 -52.55
CA LEU A 88 1.90 1.99 -52.74
C LEU A 88 2.92 1.05 -53.41
N GLN A 89 2.85 -0.25 -53.13
CA GLN A 89 3.81 -1.24 -53.63
C GLN A 89 3.47 -1.76 -55.04
N THR A 90 2.22 -1.60 -55.48
CA THR A 90 1.75 -2.22 -56.73
C THR A 90 2.11 -1.40 -57.98
N ASP A 91 2.31 -0.08 -57.86
CA ASP A 91 2.49 0.83 -59.00
C ASP A 91 3.88 1.51 -59.08
N SER A 92 4.90 0.97 -58.42
CA SER A 92 6.27 1.53 -58.40
C SER A 92 7.05 1.42 -59.73
N SER A 93 6.38 1.47 -60.90
CA SER A 93 7.02 1.51 -62.22
C SER A 93 7.19 2.93 -62.79
N SER A 94 6.66 3.96 -62.14
CA SER A 94 7.02 5.34 -62.47
C SER A 94 6.79 6.28 -61.30
N VAL A 95 7.85 6.90 -60.77
CA VAL A 95 7.96 8.30 -60.31
C VAL A 95 9.26 8.43 -59.51
N THR A 96 10.26 9.05 -60.14
CA THR A 96 11.49 9.56 -59.51
C THR A 96 11.18 10.93 -58.89
N ASP A 97 11.25 11.03 -57.56
CA ASP A 97 11.56 12.23 -56.73
C ASP A 97 10.85 12.24 -55.35
N SER A 98 9.97 11.28 -55.03
CA SER A 98 9.29 11.19 -53.72
C SER A 98 9.99 10.28 -52.69
N GLU A 99 11.24 9.87 -52.94
CA GLU A 99 11.95 8.86 -52.13
C GLU A 99 12.17 9.25 -50.66
N ARG A 100 12.26 10.55 -50.33
CA ARG A 100 12.49 10.99 -48.93
C ARG A 100 11.23 11.02 -48.04
N TYR A 101 10.03 11.09 -48.62
CA TYR A 101 8.77 11.03 -47.85
C TYR A 101 8.25 9.60 -47.73
N LEU A 102 8.71 8.68 -48.60
CA LEU A 102 8.36 7.26 -48.56
C LEU A 102 9.08 6.46 -47.45
N GLU A 103 10.27 6.89 -47.00
CA GLU A 103 11.01 6.20 -45.92
C GLU A 103 10.28 6.23 -44.56
N GLY A 104 9.40 7.21 -44.33
CA GLY A 104 8.62 7.33 -43.09
C GLY A 104 7.46 6.33 -42.96
N ILE A 105 7.06 5.65 -44.05
CA ILE A 105 5.79 4.90 -44.17
C ILE A 105 6.02 3.41 -44.48
N GLN A 106 7.26 2.92 -44.38
CA GLN A 106 7.56 1.52 -44.70
C GLN A 106 7.24 0.53 -43.56
N ASP A 107 6.98 0.99 -42.33
CA ASP A 107 6.68 0.11 -41.18
C ASP A 107 5.71 0.78 -40.21
N LEU A 108 4.74 0.01 -39.71
CA LEU A 108 3.74 0.42 -38.73
C LEU A 108 4.40 0.94 -37.44
N SER A 109 5.58 0.43 -37.09
CA SER A 109 6.41 0.93 -35.98
C SER A 109 6.81 2.39 -36.17
N ARG A 110 7.19 2.78 -37.40
CA ARG A 110 7.58 4.17 -37.72
C ARG A 110 6.38 5.12 -37.70
N LEU A 111 5.20 4.64 -38.11
CA LEU A 111 3.94 5.39 -37.97
C LEU A 111 3.66 5.72 -36.51
N TYR A 112 3.67 4.71 -35.64
CA TYR A 112 3.41 4.92 -34.21
C TYR A 112 4.48 5.79 -33.54
N LEU A 113 5.76 5.59 -33.87
CA LEU A 113 6.86 6.42 -33.37
C LEU A 113 6.75 7.88 -33.80
N SER A 114 6.39 8.15 -35.05
CA SER A 114 6.24 9.53 -35.54
C SER A 114 5.03 10.24 -34.91
N ILE A 115 3.93 9.53 -34.67
CA ILE A 115 2.81 10.07 -33.89
C ILE A 115 3.26 10.33 -32.44
N LEU A 116 3.94 9.37 -31.81
CA LEU A 116 4.44 9.49 -30.44
C LEU A 116 5.39 10.68 -30.30
N GLU A 117 6.33 10.88 -31.23
CA GLU A 117 7.30 11.98 -31.18
C GLU A 117 6.61 13.34 -31.14
N THR A 118 5.56 13.53 -31.93
CA THR A 118 4.79 14.79 -31.90
C THR A 118 4.09 15.02 -30.56
N ILE A 119 3.62 13.96 -29.91
CA ILE A 119 2.99 14.05 -28.58
C ILE A 119 4.05 14.35 -27.52
N LEU A 120 5.20 13.67 -27.56
CA LEU A 120 6.30 13.85 -26.61
C LEU A 120 6.91 15.25 -26.69
N GLN A 121 7.04 15.80 -27.90
CA GLN A 121 7.51 17.17 -28.09
C GLN A 121 6.54 18.18 -27.45
N ASN A 122 5.23 18.01 -27.69
CA ASN A 122 4.21 18.87 -27.08
C ASN A 122 4.21 18.78 -25.55
N LEU A 123 4.44 17.58 -24.99
CA LEU A 123 4.59 17.38 -23.54
C LEU A 123 5.84 18.07 -22.98
N ALA A 124 6.97 17.99 -23.70
CA ALA A 124 8.21 18.67 -23.32
C ALA A 124 8.06 20.20 -23.34
N ASP A 125 7.27 20.72 -24.29
CA ASP A 125 6.96 22.16 -24.44
C ASP A 125 5.90 22.65 -23.42
N GLY A 126 5.39 21.76 -22.55
CA GLY A 126 4.48 22.09 -21.46
C GLY A 126 2.99 22.07 -21.83
N SER A 127 2.61 21.47 -22.96
CA SER A 127 1.21 21.25 -23.31
C SER A 127 0.57 20.21 -22.37
N LEU A 128 -0.59 20.55 -21.80
CA LEU A 128 -1.34 19.71 -20.85
C LEU A 128 -2.25 18.67 -21.55
N GLU A 129 -2.13 18.46 -22.86
CA GLU A 129 -2.97 17.51 -23.60
C GLU A 129 -2.49 16.05 -23.46
N HIS A 130 -2.52 15.54 -22.22
CA HIS A 130 -2.23 14.14 -21.88
C HIS A 130 -3.14 13.13 -22.61
N SER A 131 -4.32 13.59 -23.04
CA SER A 131 -5.35 12.75 -23.67
C SER A 131 -4.88 12.04 -24.94
N TYR A 132 -4.00 12.64 -25.74
CA TYR A 132 -3.48 11.99 -26.96
C TYR A 132 -2.48 10.89 -26.65
N LEU A 133 -1.65 11.07 -25.61
CA LEU A 133 -0.75 10.03 -25.14
C LEU A 133 -1.55 8.84 -24.59
N HIS A 134 -2.57 9.10 -23.77
CA HIS A 134 -3.46 8.07 -23.24
C HIS A 134 -4.12 7.26 -24.37
N ARG A 135 -4.66 7.94 -25.39
CA ARG A 135 -5.30 7.27 -26.54
C ARG A 135 -4.31 6.45 -27.37
N LEU A 136 -3.07 6.93 -27.54
CA LEU A 136 -2.02 6.15 -28.20
C LEU A 136 -1.69 4.89 -27.41
N MET A 137 -1.45 5.00 -26.10
CA MET A 137 -1.14 3.83 -25.27
C MET A 137 -2.32 2.84 -25.21
N SER A 138 -3.55 3.35 -25.10
CA SER A 138 -4.76 2.52 -25.09
C SER A 138 -5.01 1.83 -26.43
N SER A 139 -4.63 2.42 -27.57
CA SER A 139 -4.72 1.75 -28.88
C SER A 139 -3.89 0.46 -28.94
N LEU A 140 -2.81 0.39 -28.16
CA LEU A 140 -1.89 -0.75 -28.08
C LEU A 140 -2.26 -1.73 -26.97
N SER A 141 -3.35 -1.53 -26.22
CA SER A 141 -3.65 -2.29 -25.01
C SER A 141 -4.10 -3.73 -25.26
N ARG A 142 -5.01 -3.96 -26.21
CA ARG A 142 -5.60 -5.28 -26.47
C ARG A 142 -4.74 -6.12 -27.42
N MET A 143 -4.81 -7.44 -27.28
CA MET A 143 -4.21 -8.37 -28.24
C MET A 143 -5.06 -8.50 -29.53
N ASP A 144 -5.18 -7.41 -30.28
CA ASP A 144 -5.95 -7.31 -31.53
C ASP A 144 -5.02 -7.10 -32.74
N GLY A 145 -5.35 -7.65 -33.91
CA GLY A 145 -4.54 -7.57 -35.14
C GLY A 145 -3.37 -8.58 -35.23
N ASP A 146 -2.39 -8.29 -36.09
CA ASP A 146 -1.18 -9.11 -36.21
C ASP A 146 -0.30 -8.94 -34.96
N LEU A 147 -0.16 -10.04 -34.21
CA LEU A 147 0.60 -10.09 -32.96
C LEU A 147 2.10 -9.81 -33.16
N VAL A 148 2.67 -10.09 -34.33
CA VAL A 148 4.09 -9.84 -34.62
C VAL A 148 4.32 -8.33 -34.75
N ASP A 149 3.49 -7.66 -35.55
CA ASP A 149 3.56 -6.22 -35.72
C ASP A 149 3.14 -5.47 -34.45
N LEU A 150 2.12 -5.94 -33.73
CA LEU A 150 1.73 -5.38 -32.43
C LEU A 150 2.89 -5.42 -31.43
N LYS A 151 3.59 -6.56 -31.34
CA LYS A 151 4.78 -6.67 -30.50
C LYS A 151 5.85 -5.68 -30.96
N ARG A 152 6.20 -5.64 -32.25
CA ARG A 152 7.22 -4.71 -32.78
C ARG A 152 6.90 -3.25 -32.43
N VAL A 153 5.65 -2.84 -32.62
CA VAL A 153 5.17 -1.49 -32.32
C VAL A 153 5.21 -1.20 -30.82
N ARG A 154 4.70 -2.11 -29.97
CA ARG A 154 4.78 -1.99 -28.51
C ARG A 154 6.22 -1.80 -28.03
N HIS A 155 7.18 -2.55 -28.58
CA HIS A 155 8.61 -2.40 -28.27
C HIS A 155 9.16 -1.02 -28.65
N ALA A 156 8.92 -0.60 -29.89
CA ALA A 156 9.41 0.68 -30.38
C ALA A 156 8.87 1.86 -29.54
N VAL A 157 7.57 1.85 -29.25
CA VAL A 157 6.91 2.85 -28.40
C VAL A 157 7.48 2.82 -26.98
N TRP A 158 7.64 1.63 -26.41
CA TRP A 158 8.18 1.46 -25.06
C TRP A 158 9.62 1.96 -24.92
N GLU A 159 10.50 1.59 -25.85
CA GLU A 159 11.91 2.03 -25.86
C GLU A 159 12.01 3.55 -26.00
N ARG A 160 11.17 4.16 -26.84
CA ARG A 160 11.15 5.60 -27.02
C ARG A 160 10.64 6.34 -25.78
N MET A 161 9.63 5.79 -25.10
CA MET A 161 9.12 6.29 -23.82
C MET A 161 10.18 6.20 -22.72
N ALA A 162 10.91 5.08 -22.62
CA ALA A 162 12.02 4.93 -21.69
C ALA A 162 13.13 5.97 -21.93
N LYS A 163 13.54 6.16 -23.19
CA LYS A 163 14.50 7.21 -23.56
C LYS A 163 14.01 8.62 -23.23
N PHE A 164 12.70 8.85 -23.31
CA PHE A 164 12.09 10.13 -22.93
C PHE A 164 12.14 10.34 -21.42
N SER A 165 11.77 9.35 -20.61
CA SER A 165 11.82 9.46 -19.15
C SER A 165 13.23 9.62 -18.60
N ASP A 166 14.24 9.06 -19.28
CA ASP A 166 15.64 9.12 -18.87
C ASP A 166 16.33 10.44 -19.27
N ASN A 167 15.69 11.26 -20.11
CA ASN A 167 16.28 12.51 -20.57
C ASN A 167 16.33 13.57 -19.46
N LEU A 168 17.52 13.78 -18.88
CA LEU A 168 17.78 14.73 -17.80
C LEU A 168 17.48 16.20 -18.15
N MET A 169 17.40 16.54 -19.44
CA MET A 169 17.09 17.91 -19.90
C MET A 169 15.60 18.26 -19.78
N LEU A 170 14.73 17.27 -19.59
CA LEU A 170 13.28 17.48 -19.45
C LEU A 170 12.90 17.83 -18.00
N PRO A 171 11.80 18.58 -17.81
CA PRO A 171 11.27 18.86 -16.48
C PRO A 171 10.95 17.57 -15.71
N SER A 172 11.27 17.54 -14.41
CA SER A 172 11.10 16.35 -13.56
C SER A 172 9.66 15.81 -13.52
N HIS A 173 8.66 16.70 -13.56
CA HIS A 173 7.25 16.30 -13.53
C HIS A 173 6.83 15.56 -14.82
N VAL A 174 7.37 15.96 -15.98
CA VAL A 174 7.11 15.30 -17.27
C VAL A 174 7.73 13.90 -17.30
N ARG A 175 8.96 13.78 -16.78
CA ARG A 175 9.68 12.50 -16.66
C ARG A 175 8.97 11.53 -15.70
N VAL A 176 8.52 12.02 -14.54
CA VAL A 176 7.74 11.25 -13.57
C VAL A 176 6.43 10.77 -14.20
N TYR A 177 5.70 11.67 -14.87
CA TYR A 177 4.45 11.30 -15.53
C TYR A 177 4.64 10.19 -16.59
N ALA A 178 5.69 10.27 -17.41
CA ALA A 178 6.03 9.21 -18.36
C ALA A 178 6.33 7.86 -17.68
N LEU A 179 7.05 7.87 -16.55
CA LEU A 179 7.35 6.66 -15.77
C LEU A 179 6.11 6.08 -15.07
N GLU A 180 5.22 6.92 -14.54
CA GLU A 180 3.95 6.47 -13.96
C GLU A 180 3.08 5.77 -14.99
N LEU A 181 3.00 6.33 -16.20
CA LEU A 181 2.30 5.73 -17.34
C LEU A 181 2.89 4.38 -17.73
N MET A 182 4.21 4.28 -17.80
CA MET A 182 4.90 3.02 -18.09
C MET A 182 4.65 1.97 -16.99
N GLN A 183 4.76 2.36 -15.72
CA GLN A 183 4.52 1.45 -14.60
C GLN A 183 3.07 0.93 -14.59
N PHE A 184 2.09 1.82 -14.82
CA PHE A 184 0.68 1.45 -14.89
C PHE A 184 0.38 0.43 -15.99
N ILE A 185 1.06 0.54 -17.14
CA ILE A 185 0.90 -0.40 -18.26
C ILE A 185 1.45 -1.80 -17.93
N THR A 186 2.49 -1.89 -17.11
CA THR A 186 3.22 -3.14 -16.84
C THR A 186 2.67 -3.89 -15.63
N ASP A 187 2.22 -3.18 -14.59
CA ASP A 187 1.76 -3.80 -13.34
C ASP A 187 0.58 -3.02 -12.73
N PRO A 188 -0.64 -3.21 -13.26
CA PRO A 188 -1.84 -2.57 -12.74
C PRO A 188 -2.25 -3.08 -11.35
N GLY A 189 -1.70 -4.22 -10.89
CA GLY A 189 -2.10 -4.90 -9.65
C GLY A 189 -1.35 -4.43 -8.40
N ARG A 190 -0.08 -4.07 -8.51
CA ARG A 190 0.77 -3.81 -7.34
C ARG A 190 0.57 -2.42 -6.69
N ASN A 191 0.09 -1.42 -7.44
CA ASN A 191 0.05 0.00 -7.01
C ASN A 191 -1.26 0.75 -7.32
N ALA A 192 -2.42 0.08 -7.41
CA ALA A 192 -3.70 0.71 -7.78
C ALA A 192 -4.13 1.91 -6.91
N LYS A 193 -3.54 2.12 -5.72
CA LYS A 193 -3.79 3.30 -4.85
C LYS A 193 -2.84 4.49 -5.08
N GLY A 194 -1.75 4.32 -5.83
CA GLY A 194 -0.70 5.33 -6.02
C GLY A 194 -0.72 6.08 -7.34
N PHE A 195 -1.53 5.65 -8.32
CA PHE A 195 -1.66 6.31 -9.63
C PHE A 195 -2.74 7.39 -9.64
N SER A 196 -2.57 8.42 -10.47
CA SER A 196 -3.57 9.47 -10.62
C SER A 196 -4.92 8.92 -11.11
N SER A 197 -6.02 9.49 -10.64
CA SER A 197 -7.38 9.12 -11.08
C SER A 197 -7.58 9.33 -12.59
N GLU A 198 -6.80 10.23 -13.19
CA GLU A 198 -6.76 10.46 -14.62
C GLU A 198 -6.19 9.26 -15.39
N LEU A 199 -5.12 8.64 -14.89
CA LEU A 199 -4.50 7.48 -15.54
C LEU A 199 -5.44 6.26 -15.48
N GLN A 200 -6.04 6.02 -14.31
CA GLN A 200 -6.94 4.89 -14.07
C GLN A 200 -8.22 4.94 -14.92
N SER A 201 -8.69 6.15 -15.26
CA SER A 201 -9.93 6.33 -16.03
C SER A 201 -9.71 6.36 -17.54
N ASN A 202 -8.49 6.64 -18.02
CA ASN A 202 -8.23 6.92 -19.44
C ASN A 202 -7.24 5.97 -20.11
N VAL A 203 -6.45 5.19 -19.35
CA VAL A 203 -5.44 4.27 -19.88
C VAL A 203 -5.80 2.83 -19.57
N LEU A 204 -5.65 1.95 -20.55
CA LEU A 204 -5.78 0.50 -20.37
C LEU A 204 -4.38 -0.15 -20.30
N PRO A 205 -4.14 -1.07 -19.35
CA PRO A 205 -2.88 -1.81 -19.30
C PRO A 205 -2.74 -2.72 -20.53
N TRP A 206 -1.51 -3.04 -20.90
CA TRP A 206 -1.26 -3.85 -22.10
C TRP A 206 -1.43 -5.35 -21.79
N GLU A 207 -2.43 -5.97 -22.40
CA GLU A 207 -2.70 -7.39 -22.28
C GLU A 207 -1.48 -8.21 -22.71
N GLY A 208 -1.00 -9.08 -21.82
CA GLY A 208 0.12 -9.99 -22.08
C GLY A 208 1.49 -9.31 -22.24
N TRP A 209 1.65 -8.06 -21.79
CA TRP A 209 2.92 -7.36 -21.79
C TRP A 209 3.70 -7.58 -20.50
N ASP A 210 4.93 -8.10 -20.59
CA ASP A 210 5.81 -8.33 -19.44
C ASP A 210 7.03 -7.39 -19.39
N GLY A 211 7.07 -6.37 -20.27
CA GLY A 211 8.05 -5.27 -20.29
C GLY A 211 9.53 -5.66 -20.45
N SER A 212 9.88 -6.95 -20.44
CA SER A 212 11.25 -7.43 -20.19
C SER A 212 11.74 -8.49 -21.17
N ARG A 213 10.88 -9.16 -21.94
CA ARG A 213 11.30 -10.29 -22.80
C ARG A 213 12.00 -9.95 -24.12
N SER A 214 12.29 -8.69 -24.41
CA SER A 214 12.60 -8.25 -25.78
C SER A 214 13.78 -7.32 -25.96
N ILE A 215 14.35 -6.81 -24.87
CA ILE A 215 15.62 -6.07 -24.92
C ILE A 215 16.79 -7.04 -25.21
N ALA A 216 16.56 -8.37 -25.10
CA ALA A 216 17.59 -9.40 -25.20
C ALA A 216 17.88 -9.95 -26.61
N THR A 217 17.15 -9.57 -27.66
CA THR A 217 17.23 -10.30 -28.96
C THR A 217 18.02 -9.64 -30.08
N GLU A 218 18.94 -8.69 -29.80
CA GLU A 218 19.89 -8.19 -30.83
C GLU A 218 21.37 -8.19 -30.40
N SER A 219 21.73 -8.92 -29.34
CA SER A 219 23.14 -9.13 -28.97
C SER A 219 23.46 -10.63 -28.86
N GLU A 220 23.36 -11.34 -29.98
CA GLU A 220 24.03 -12.65 -30.11
C GLU A 220 25.54 -12.45 -30.19
N THR A 221 26.23 -12.62 -29.05
CA THR A 221 27.38 -13.53 -28.99
C THR A 221 27.77 -13.86 -27.56
N THR A 222 27.93 -15.17 -27.32
CA THR A 222 28.57 -15.85 -26.18
C THR A 222 27.76 -16.05 -24.90
N ALA A 223 27.20 -17.27 -24.84
CA ALA A 223 26.83 -18.14 -23.74
C ALA A 223 27.17 -17.73 -22.28
N ASN A 224 26.20 -18.06 -21.42
CA ASN A 224 26.21 -18.17 -19.95
C ASN A 224 25.79 -16.92 -19.18
N ARG A 225 24.47 -16.70 -19.08
CA ARG A 225 23.89 -16.07 -17.88
C ARG A 225 22.50 -16.64 -17.59
N GLU A 226 22.42 -17.41 -16.52
CA GLU A 226 21.22 -17.97 -15.91
C GLU A 226 20.24 -16.86 -15.48
N VAL A 227 18.95 -17.07 -15.80
CA VAL A 227 17.70 -16.82 -15.02
C VAL A 227 17.47 -15.47 -14.29
N GLN A 228 18.37 -14.50 -14.35
CA GLN A 228 18.34 -13.29 -13.51
C GLN A 228 18.12 -12.00 -14.32
N THR A 229 17.03 -11.91 -15.09
CA THR A 229 16.77 -10.71 -15.93
C THR A 229 15.33 -10.21 -15.97
N GLN A 230 14.32 -10.99 -15.55
CA GLN A 230 12.93 -10.50 -15.55
C GLN A 230 12.63 -9.53 -14.41
N THR A 231 13.24 -9.70 -13.23
CA THR A 231 12.99 -8.85 -12.04
C THR A 231 13.67 -7.48 -12.14
N ASP A 232 14.78 -7.38 -12.89
CA ASP A 232 15.69 -6.23 -12.86
C ASP A 232 15.19 -5.00 -13.62
N ALA A 233 14.41 -5.17 -14.69
CA ALA A 233 13.91 -4.02 -15.48
C ALA A 233 12.72 -3.32 -14.79
N SER A 234 11.76 -4.11 -14.27
CA SER A 234 10.61 -3.58 -13.53
C SER A 234 11.00 -3.01 -12.17
N SER A 235 11.98 -3.61 -11.49
CA SER A 235 12.54 -3.07 -10.26
C SER A 235 13.27 -1.75 -10.51
N ARG A 236 14.03 -1.62 -11.62
CA ARG A 236 14.71 -0.37 -12.01
C ARG A 236 13.76 0.76 -12.37
N LEU A 237 12.67 0.48 -13.09
CA LEU A 237 11.64 1.49 -13.37
C LEU A 237 10.97 1.97 -12.09
N THR A 238 10.66 1.04 -11.18
CA THR A 238 10.05 1.37 -9.88
C THR A 238 11.03 2.14 -9.00
N SER A 239 12.30 1.74 -8.91
CA SER A 239 13.30 2.46 -8.11
C SER A 239 13.61 3.83 -8.68
N THR A 240 13.57 4.00 -10.00
CA THR A 240 13.77 5.30 -10.66
C THR A 240 12.57 6.23 -10.46
N LEU A 241 11.35 5.70 -10.54
CA LEU A 241 10.16 6.48 -10.21
C LEU A 241 10.18 6.92 -8.73
N VAL A 242 10.44 5.99 -7.81
CA VAL A 242 10.50 6.31 -6.37
C VAL A 242 11.62 7.31 -6.10
N ALA A 243 12.81 7.13 -6.66
CA ALA A 243 13.93 8.07 -6.52
C ALA A 243 13.56 9.49 -7.02
N LEU A 244 12.84 9.60 -8.14
CA LEU A 244 12.39 10.89 -8.66
C LEU A 244 11.29 11.53 -7.79
N LYS A 245 10.31 10.75 -7.32
CA LYS A 245 9.27 11.23 -6.39
C LYS A 245 9.88 11.70 -5.08
N SER A 246 10.76 10.88 -4.50
CA SER A 246 11.49 11.26 -3.29
C SER A 246 12.35 12.50 -3.52
N SER A 247 13.02 12.63 -4.68
CA SER A 247 13.78 13.85 -5.01
C SER A 247 12.92 15.11 -5.09
N GLN A 248 11.66 15.00 -5.55
CA GLN A 248 10.72 16.14 -5.52
C GLN A 248 10.36 16.55 -4.10
N LEU A 249 10.16 15.57 -3.21
CA LEU A 249 9.89 15.81 -1.78
C LEU A 249 11.12 16.36 -1.04
N VAL A 250 12.32 15.87 -1.38
CA VAL A 250 13.60 16.31 -0.79
C VAL A 250 13.86 17.79 -1.04
N ARG A 251 13.39 18.37 -2.17
CA ARG A 251 13.54 19.81 -2.43
C ARG A 251 12.97 20.70 -1.33
N ALA A 252 11.97 20.22 -0.57
CA ALA A 252 11.43 20.92 0.57
C ALA A 252 12.38 20.93 1.78
N ILE A 253 13.26 19.93 1.89
CA ILE A 253 14.24 19.78 2.97
C ILE A 253 15.57 20.44 2.58
N SER A 254 16.10 20.09 1.42
CA SER A 254 17.32 20.66 0.87
C SER A 254 17.30 20.60 -0.66
N PRO A 255 17.54 21.73 -1.35
CA PRO A 255 17.63 21.75 -2.81
C PRO A 255 18.94 21.13 -3.34
N SER A 256 19.93 20.83 -2.49
CA SER A 256 21.23 20.30 -2.90
C SER A 256 21.31 18.76 -2.92
N ILE A 257 20.31 18.07 -2.39
CA ILE A 257 20.30 16.61 -2.31
C ILE A 257 19.34 16.07 -3.38
N GLU A 258 19.86 15.20 -4.24
CA GLU A 258 19.08 14.43 -5.21
C GLU A 258 19.19 12.95 -4.85
N ILE A 259 18.07 12.24 -4.85
CA ILE A 259 18.01 10.80 -4.61
C ILE A 259 18.09 10.12 -5.98
N SER A 260 19.14 9.33 -6.17
CA SER A 260 19.33 8.50 -7.35
C SER A 260 18.69 7.11 -7.16
N PRO A 261 18.42 6.38 -8.25
CA PRO A 261 18.00 4.98 -8.15
C PRO A 261 19.04 4.11 -7.43
N ASP A 262 20.32 4.49 -7.54
CA ASP A 262 21.44 3.79 -6.88
C ASP A 262 21.37 3.91 -5.35
N ASP A 263 20.87 5.03 -4.84
CA ASP A 263 20.63 5.21 -3.41
C ASP A 263 19.55 4.26 -2.88
N LEU A 264 18.67 3.73 -3.74
CA LEU A 264 17.56 2.84 -3.37
C LEU A 264 17.76 1.39 -3.81
N LEU A 265 18.98 1.01 -4.21
CA LEU A 265 19.27 -0.36 -4.65
C LEU A 265 19.30 -1.35 -3.49
N THR A 266 19.85 -0.94 -2.35
CA THR A 266 19.94 -1.78 -1.15
C THR A 266 19.35 -1.06 0.05
N VAL A 267 18.97 -1.84 1.07
CA VAL A 267 18.51 -1.28 2.35
C VAL A 267 19.59 -0.38 2.95
N ASP A 268 20.85 -0.79 2.92
CA ASP A 268 21.96 -0.01 3.49
C ASP A 268 22.21 1.31 2.76
N SER A 269 22.09 1.33 1.42
CA SER A 269 22.21 2.56 0.63
C SER A 269 21.05 3.51 0.93
N ALA A 270 19.84 2.96 1.05
CA ALA A 270 18.64 3.74 1.35
C ALA A 270 18.73 4.34 2.74
N VAL A 271 19.11 3.55 3.75
CA VAL A 271 19.36 4.01 5.12
C VAL A 271 20.41 5.12 5.11
N SER A 272 21.56 4.92 4.48
CA SER A 272 22.62 5.94 4.40
C SER A 272 22.13 7.26 3.77
N CYS A 273 21.32 7.16 2.70
CA CYS A 273 20.73 8.32 2.05
C CYS A 273 19.71 9.02 2.97
N PHE A 274 18.86 8.26 3.66
CA PHE A 274 17.87 8.79 4.60
C PHE A 274 18.52 9.50 5.79
N LEU A 275 19.57 8.92 6.37
CA LEU A 275 20.32 9.53 7.47
C LEU A 275 20.88 10.90 7.08
N ARG A 276 21.39 11.04 5.86
CA ARG A 276 21.85 12.33 5.30
C ARG A 276 20.70 13.35 5.23
N LEU A 277 19.52 12.94 4.79
CA LEU A 277 18.32 13.81 4.75
C LEU A 277 17.86 14.21 6.16
N CYS A 278 17.85 13.26 7.10
CA CYS A 278 17.56 13.54 8.51
C CYS A 278 18.54 14.53 9.14
N GLY A 279 19.80 14.56 8.68
CA GLY A 279 20.78 15.56 9.09
C GLY A 279 20.34 16.99 8.78
N GLU A 280 19.82 17.23 7.58
CA GLU A 280 19.39 18.54 7.08
C GLU A 280 17.97 18.93 7.57
N ALA A 281 17.15 17.94 7.96
CA ALA A 281 15.80 18.17 8.44
C ALA A 281 15.77 18.84 9.82
N SER A 282 15.16 20.03 9.88
CA SER A 282 15.14 20.91 11.06
C SER A 282 13.80 21.62 11.30
N SER A 283 12.76 21.35 10.50
CA SER A 283 11.45 21.99 10.66
C SER A 283 10.32 20.97 10.51
N GLU A 284 9.12 21.31 10.99
CA GLU A 284 7.92 20.47 10.86
C GLU A 284 7.60 20.04 9.42
N PRO A 285 7.59 20.93 8.42
CA PRO A 285 7.37 20.48 7.04
C PRO A 285 8.50 19.58 6.50
N HIS A 286 9.71 19.65 7.07
CA HIS A 286 10.78 18.70 6.70
C HIS A 286 10.46 17.31 7.23
N PHE A 287 9.84 17.19 8.40
CA PHE A 287 9.40 15.91 8.97
C PHE A 287 8.26 15.31 8.16
N ASP A 288 7.28 16.11 7.74
CA ASP A 288 6.21 15.64 6.85
C ASP A 288 6.77 15.13 5.51
N ALA A 289 7.75 15.84 4.95
CA ALA A 289 8.45 15.40 3.74
C ALA A 289 9.25 14.10 3.96
N LEU A 290 9.93 13.93 5.10
CA LEU A 290 10.63 12.69 5.44
C LEU A 290 9.66 11.51 5.59
N LEU A 291 8.49 11.73 6.19
CA LEU A 291 7.45 10.71 6.31
C LEU A 291 6.93 10.28 4.94
N ALA A 292 6.59 11.24 4.08
CA ALA A 292 6.17 10.93 2.71
C ALA A 292 7.24 10.17 1.92
N ILE A 293 8.52 10.50 2.11
CA ILE A 293 9.64 9.75 1.51
C ILE A 293 9.68 8.30 2.02
N LEU A 294 9.55 8.08 3.34
CA LEU A 294 9.54 6.73 3.90
C LEU A 294 8.36 5.90 3.37
N GLU A 295 7.18 6.49 3.26
CA GLU A 295 6.00 5.79 2.73
C GLU A 295 6.19 5.35 1.27
N GLU A 296 6.82 6.18 0.43
CA GLU A 296 7.18 5.80 -0.94
C GLU A 296 8.21 4.66 -0.97
N TRP A 297 9.13 4.63 0.00
CA TRP A 297 10.16 3.59 0.07
C TRP A 297 9.65 2.26 0.65
N GLU A 298 8.65 2.28 1.52
CA GLU A 298 8.01 1.06 2.05
C GLU A 298 7.54 0.14 0.91
N GLY A 299 7.01 0.71 -0.18
CA GLY A 299 6.58 -0.04 -1.36
C GLY A 299 7.70 -0.79 -2.08
N LEU A 300 8.96 -0.38 -1.92
CA LEU A 300 10.13 -1.04 -2.52
C LEU A 300 10.59 -2.26 -1.72
N TYR A 301 10.51 -2.18 -0.38
CA TYR A 301 11.12 -3.16 0.53
C TYR A 301 10.10 -4.04 1.26
N THR A 302 8.81 -3.95 0.91
CA THR A 302 7.77 -4.80 1.49
C THR A 302 8.08 -6.27 1.22
N ILE A 303 8.34 -7.00 2.30
CA ILE A 303 8.62 -8.44 2.30
C ILE A 303 7.37 -9.14 1.78
N LYS A 304 7.41 -9.60 0.53
CA LYS A 304 6.53 -10.67 0.08
C LYS A 304 6.93 -11.90 0.88
N ARG A 305 6.08 -12.34 1.82
CA ARG A 305 6.05 -13.77 2.12
C ARG A 305 5.39 -14.39 0.90
N ASP A 306 6.21 -14.73 -0.07
CA ASP A 306 5.76 -15.41 -1.28
C ASP A 306 4.98 -16.66 -0.87
N GLU A 307 4.01 -17.01 -1.69
CA GLU A 307 3.20 -18.23 -1.70
C GLU A 307 4.06 -19.51 -1.87
N ALA A 308 5.31 -19.51 -1.41
CA ALA A 308 6.22 -20.65 -1.37
C ALA A 308 5.90 -21.59 -0.19
N ASP A 309 5.42 -21.06 0.94
CA ASP A 309 5.04 -21.89 2.10
C ASP A 309 3.64 -22.54 1.97
N ALA A 310 2.90 -22.22 0.90
CA ALA A 310 1.61 -22.83 0.59
C ALA A 310 1.68 -23.85 -0.58
N ALA A 311 2.82 -23.93 -1.27
CA ALA A 311 3.00 -24.79 -2.45
C ALA A 311 3.76 -26.11 -2.16
N GLU A 312 4.33 -26.30 -0.96
CA GLU A 312 4.97 -27.58 -0.58
C GLU A 312 4.07 -28.49 0.29
N ALA A 313 2.75 -28.28 0.29
CA ALA A 313 1.79 -29.15 0.97
C ALA A 313 0.70 -29.72 0.04
N ALA A 314 0.98 -29.79 -1.27
CA ALA A 314 0.06 -30.39 -2.24
C ALA A 314 0.81 -31.05 -3.41
N ASP A 315 1.73 -31.95 -3.12
CA ASP A 315 2.13 -32.97 -4.10
C ASP A 315 2.50 -34.27 -3.37
N ASP A 316 1.49 -34.89 -2.76
CA ASP A 316 1.58 -36.29 -2.33
C ASP A 316 0.17 -36.89 -2.23
N ALA A 317 -0.40 -37.18 -3.40
CA ALA A 317 -1.45 -38.19 -3.55
C ALA A 317 -1.67 -38.49 -5.03
N ASN A 318 -0.83 -39.36 -5.60
CA ASN A 318 -1.37 -40.26 -6.61
C ASN A 318 -0.75 -41.65 -6.57
N ASP A 319 -1.65 -42.59 -6.79
CA ASP A 319 -1.66 -43.97 -6.35
C ASP A 319 -0.83 -44.88 -7.29
N TRP A 320 0.10 -45.64 -6.71
CA TRP A 320 0.48 -47.04 -7.00
C TRP A 320 0.91 -47.40 -8.44
N SER A 321 2.21 -47.67 -8.59
CA SER A 321 2.61 -48.97 -9.15
C SER A 321 4.06 -49.35 -8.80
N ASN A 322 4.14 -50.53 -8.19
CA ASN A 322 5.20 -51.54 -8.26
C ASN A 322 6.38 -51.47 -7.27
N ASP A 323 6.26 -52.38 -6.29
CA ASP A 323 7.27 -53.15 -5.56
C ASP A 323 8.71 -52.98 -6.05
N ASP A 324 9.62 -52.69 -5.11
CA ASP A 324 10.86 -53.47 -4.97
C ASP A 324 11.74 -53.09 -3.74
N TRP A 325 11.90 -54.06 -2.83
CA TRP A 325 12.98 -54.29 -1.85
C TRP A 325 12.98 -53.60 -0.46
N ASP A 326 12.44 -54.35 0.51
CA ASP A 326 12.98 -54.51 1.87
C ASP A 326 14.48 -54.88 1.84
N GLU A 327 15.30 -54.25 2.70
CA GLU A 327 16.36 -54.93 3.49
C GLU A 327 17.19 -53.95 4.38
N GLY A 328 17.06 -54.11 5.71
CA GLY A 328 18.07 -53.79 6.74
C GLY A 328 18.25 -52.29 7.08
N TRP A 329 18.26 -51.83 8.33
CA TRP A 329 19.00 -52.36 9.49
C TRP A 329 18.36 -51.90 10.81
N GLU A 330 18.40 -52.78 11.80
CA GLU A 330 17.86 -52.60 13.15
C GLU A 330 18.67 -51.61 14.01
N SER A 331 17.92 -50.88 14.84
CA SER A 331 18.19 -50.50 16.24
C SER A 331 19.54 -49.88 16.65
N PHE A 332 19.50 -48.59 17.01
CA PHE A 332 20.17 -48.09 18.21
C PHE A 332 19.24 -47.14 18.97
N GLN A 333 18.80 -47.57 20.16
CA GLN A 333 18.33 -46.66 21.21
C GLN A 333 19.55 -46.14 21.95
N GLU A 334 19.74 -44.81 21.95
CA GLU A 334 20.60 -44.10 22.89
C GLU A 334 19.79 -42.93 23.48
N GLU A 335 19.90 -42.77 24.80
CA GLU A 335 19.11 -41.92 25.70
C GLU A 335 19.20 -40.39 25.42
N PRO A 336 18.27 -39.58 25.96
CA PRO A 336 17.95 -38.26 25.42
C PRO A 336 18.96 -37.18 25.87
N ALA A 337 19.58 -36.52 24.90
CA ALA A 337 20.24 -35.23 25.11
C ALA A 337 19.17 -34.12 25.25
N PRO A 338 19.41 -33.08 26.07
CA PRO A 338 18.39 -32.10 26.45
C PRO A 338 17.93 -31.31 25.22
N LYS A 339 16.62 -31.18 25.08
CA LYS A 339 16.01 -30.22 24.16
C LYS A 339 16.42 -28.82 24.58
N GLU A 340 17.40 -28.24 23.89
CA GLU A 340 17.45 -26.79 23.76
C GLU A 340 16.17 -26.38 23.02
N THR A 341 15.22 -25.86 23.80
CA THR A 341 14.07 -25.13 23.29
C THR A 341 14.57 -23.81 22.71
N THR A 342 14.97 -23.81 21.46
CA THR A 342 15.05 -22.59 20.64
C THR A 342 13.84 -22.53 19.72
N ASN A 343 12.65 -22.40 20.33
CA ASN A 343 11.54 -21.74 19.67
C ASN A 343 11.67 -20.25 19.96
N ASP A 344 12.71 -19.62 19.42
CA ASP A 344 12.63 -18.19 19.14
C ASP A 344 11.88 -18.09 17.82
N ASP A 345 10.57 -17.88 17.89
CA ASP A 345 9.83 -17.28 16.79
C ASP A 345 10.50 -15.94 16.51
N SER A 346 11.49 -15.93 15.60
CA SER A 346 12.30 -14.75 15.34
C SER A 346 11.38 -13.63 14.86
N ILE A 347 11.18 -12.62 15.70
CA ILE A 347 10.38 -11.44 15.38
C ILE A 347 11.00 -10.81 14.13
N SER A 348 10.29 -10.88 13.00
CA SER A 348 10.78 -10.27 11.76
C SER A 348 10.81 -8.75 11.93
N VAL A 349 11.95 -8.12 11.71
CA VAL A 349 12.12 -6.67 11.84
C VAL A 349 11.92 -5.99 10.49
N HIS A 350 11.31 -4.80 10.49
CA HIS A 350 11.10 -4.02 9.28
C HIS A 350 12.44 -3.66 8.59
N PRO A 351 12.59 -3.83 7.27
CA PRO A 351 13.85 -3.54 6.57
C PRO A 351 14.36 -2.11 6.80
N LEU A 352 13.46 -1.12 6.79
CA LEU A 352 13.79 0.29 7.06
C LEU A 352 13.73 0.70 8.54
N HIS A 353 13.90 -0.25 9.48
CA HIS A 353 13.83 0.04 10.92
C HIS A 353 14.80 1.14 11.38
N GLU A 354 16.01 1.22 10.82
CA GLU A 354 16.98 2.28 11.13
C GLU A 354 16.49 3.67 10.69
N CYS A 355 15.83 3.76 9.53
CA CYS A 355 15.24 5.02 9.06
C CYS A 355 14.10 5.47 9.99
N TRP A 356 13.22 4.53 10.35
CA TRP A 356 12.13 4.78 11.31
C TRP A 356 12.67 5.23 12.67
N LEU A 357 13.74 4.59 13.15
CA LEU A 357 14.38 4.94 14.42
C LEU A 357 14.85 6.40 14.44
N GLU A 358 15.56 6.86 13.41
CA GLU A 358 16.03 8.25 13.35
C GLU A 358 14.88 9.26 13.23
N MET A 359 13.84 8.92 12.48
CA MET A 359 12.64 9.75 12.43
C MET A 359 11.99 9.89 13.81
N PHE A 360 11.85 8.79 14.55
CA PHE A 360 11.30 8.81 15.90
C PHE A 360 12.19 9.56 16.89
N LYS A 361 13.52 9.44 16.79
CA LYS A 361 14.46 10.22 17.62
C LYS A 361 14.29 11.73 17.39
N LYS A 362 14.11 12.16 16.15
CA LYS A 362 13.86 13.58 15.80
C LYS A 362 12.54 14.08 16.39
N LEU A 363 11.46 13.30 16.27
CA LEU A 363 10.16 13.65 16.85
C LEU A 363 10.20 13.69 18.39
N ALA A 364 10.89 12.72 19.02
CA ALA A 364 11.08 12.67 20.47
C ALA A 364 11.84 13.90 20.99
N THR A 365 12.88 14.33 20.28
CA THR A 365 13.68 15.53 20.63
C THR A 365 12.85 16.82 20.59
N ARG A 366 11.81 16.88 19.76
CA ARG A 366 10.90 18.03 19.65
C ARG A 366 9.68 17.96 20.57
N PHE A 367 9.63 16.99 21.48
CA PHE A 367 8.54 16.79 22.44
C PHE A 367 7.15 16.60 21.80
N GLN A 368 7.07 16.18 20.53
CA GLN A 368 5.80 15.90 19.84
C GLN A 368 5.31 14.47 20.15
N TYR A 369 5.14 14.14 21.43
CA TYR A 369 4.84 12.77 21.89
C TYR A 369 3.55 12.19 21.33
N ARG A 370 2.50 13.01 21.19
CA ARG A 370 1.23 12.54 20.64
C ARG A 370 1.36 12.16 19.16
N ASN A 371 2.12 12.95 18.40
CA ASN A 371 2.41 12.65 17.00
C ASN A 371 3.27 11.38 16.88
N LEU A 372 4.26 11.23 17.78
CA LEU A 372 5.09 10.02 17.85
C LEU A 372 4.26 8.75 18.10
N LEU A 373 3.38 8.76 19.12
CA LEU A 373 2.52 7.59 19.42
C LEU A 373 1.56 7.28 18.28
N THR A 374 0.96 8.31 17.67
CA THR A 374 0.04 8.16 16.54
C THR A 374 0.75 7.54 15.34
N LEU A 375 1.96 8.01 15.04
CA LEU A 375 2.75 7.52 13.92
C LEU A 375 3.24 6.08 14.12
N ILE A 376 3.69 5.72 15.33
CA ILE A 376 4.06 4.34 15.65
C ILE A 376 2.84 3.43 15.51
N ASP A 377 1.69 3.83 16.06
CA ASP A 377 0.44 3.06 15.97
C ASP A 377 -0.01 2.86 14.50
N GLN A 378 0.11 3.89 13.66
CA GLN A 378 -0.21 3.84 12.23
C GLN A 378 0.71 2.90 11.45
N SER A 379 2.01 2.94 11.72
CA SER A 379 3.03 2.15 11.00
C SER A 379 3.02 0.66 11.39
N MET A 380 2.52 0.31 12.57
CA MET A 380 2.42 -1.10 13.02
C MET A 380 1.56 -2.00 12.12
N VAL A 381 0.56 -1.47 11.42
CA VAL A 381 -0.30 -2.27 10.52
C VAL A 381 0.40 -2.60 9.22
N LYS A 382 1.37 -1.76 8.79
CA LYS A 382 2.08 -1.92 7.53
C LYS A 382 3.19 -2.98 7.62
N SER A 383 3.76 -3.15 8.80
CA SER A 383 4.81 -4.14 9.06
C SER A 383 4.22 -5.49 9.46
N ASN A 384 4.49 -6.55 8.69
CA ASN A 384 4.21 -7.95 9.08
C ASN A 384 5.09 -8.45 10.26
N GLY A 385 5.66 -7.52 11.04
CA GLY A 385 6.72 -7.74 12.02
C GLY A 385 6.94 -6.51 12.91
N ALA A 386 8.01 -6.52 13.71
CA ALA A 386 8.35 -5.36 14.55
C ALA A 386 8.90 -4.21 13.69
N LEU A 387 8.35 -3.01 13.89
CA LEU A 387 8.77 -1.80 13.18
C LEU A 387 10.23 -1.41 13.49
N LEU A 388 10.64 -1.61 14.73
CA LEU A 388 12.00 -1.35 15.21
C LEU A 388 12.61 -2.63 15.78
N ASP A 389 13.92 -2.75 15.69
CA ASP A 389 14.70 -3.77 16.39
C ASP A 389 14.76 -3.48 17.91
N GLN A 390 15.17 -4.48 18.69
CA GLN A 390 15.23 -4.35 20.15
C GLN A 390 16.20 -3.23 20.60
N VAL A 391 17.33 -3.06 19.91
CA VAL A 391 18.33 -2.03 20.26
C VAL A 391 17.80 -0.63 19.93
N GLY A 392 17.12 -0.47 18.79
CA GLY A 392 16.45 0.76 18.41
C GLY A 392 15.37 1.17 19.39
N VAL A 393 14.49 0.25 19.81
CA VAL A 393 13.46 0.54 20.82
C VAL A 393 14.09 0.93 22.15
N LEU A 394 15.17 0.26 22.56
CA LEU A 394 15.87 0.59 23.80
C LEU A 394 16.45 2.00 23.74
N SER A 395 17.11 2.36 22.63
CA SER A 395 17.67 3.70 22.42
C SER A 395 16.59 4.78 22.46
N LEU A 396 15.49 4.59 21.73
CA LEU A 396 14.36 5.52 21.73
C LEU A 396 13.75 5.66 23.12
N SER A 397 13.53 4.54 23.80
CA SER A 397 12.94 4.52 25.15
C SER A 397 13.84 5.24 26.16
N GLN A 398 15.16 5.10 26.07
CA GLN A 398 16.11 5.84 26.94
C GLN A 398 16.09 7.35 26.71
N ILE A 399 16.00 7.79 25.44
CA ILE A 399 15.88 9.22 25.10
C ILE A 399 14.60 9.81 25.71
N VAL A 400 13.48 9.11 25.53
CA VAL A 400 12.18 9.56 26.07
C VAL A 400 12.17 9.48 27.60
N LEU A 401 12.80 8.45 28.19
CA LEU A 401 12.90 8.27 29.64
C LEU A 401 13.64 9.42 30.31
N GLY A 402 14.66 9.99 29.66
CA GLY A 402 15.35 11.19 30.12
C GLY A 402 14.45 12.43 30.22
N ILE A 403 13.25 12.38 29.63
CA ILE A 403 12.27 13.47 29.63
C ILE A 403 11.07 13.12 30.52
N ASP A 404 10.37 12.03 30.21
CA ASP A 404 9.23 11.55 30.99
C ASP A 404 9.10 10.02 30.93
N CYS A 405 9.06 9.39 32.11
CA CYS A 405 8.99 7.93 32.23
C CYS A 405 7.64 7.32 31.79
N PHE A 406 6.52 8.05 31.91
CA PHE A 406 5.23 7.57 31.43
C PHE A 406 5.20 7.59 29.90
N ALA A 407 5.72 8.65 29.29
CA ALA A 407 5.89 8.71 27.84
C ALA A 407 6.80 7.58 27.33
N ALA A 408 7.91 7.30 28.03
CA ALA A 408 8.82 6.22 27.67
C ALA A 408 8.12 4.85 27.76
N LEU A 409 7.35 4.61 28.81
CA LEU A 409 6.57 3.39 28.95
C LEU A 409 5.52 3.28 27.84
N LYS A 410 4.78 4.35 27.51
CA LYS A 410 3.81 4.33 26.39
C LYS A 410 4.45 3.93 25.06
N VAL A 411 5.65 4.46 24.77
CA VAL A 411 6.41 4.08 23.57
C VAL A 411 6.81 2.61 23.63
N ALA A 412 7.36 2.15 24.76
CA ALA A 412 7.78 0.74 24.92
C ALA A 412 6.61 -0.25 24.78
N LEU A 413 5.41 0.10 25.27
CA LEU A 413 4.21 -0.74 25.21
C LEU A 413 3.67 -0.96 23.78
N LEU A 414 4.10 -0.15 22.80
CA LEU A 414 3.75 -0.35 21.39
C LEU A 414 4.61 -1.44 20.73
N PHE A 415 5.75 -1.81 21.32
CA PHE A 415 6.67 -2.79 20.73
C PHE A 415 6.62 -4.13 21.48
N PRO A 416 6.90 -5.27 20.82
CA PRO A 416 6.78 -6.61 21.40
C PRO A 416 7.95 -7.03 22.31
N TYR A 417 8.72 -6.08 22.87
CA TYR A 417 9.94 -6.37 23.64
C TYR A 417 9.71 -6.25 25.16
N GLU A 418 9.31 -7.36 25.80
CA GLU A 418 8.95 -7.40 27.22
C GLU A 418 10.04 -6.84 28.15
N ALA A 419 11.31 -7.17 27.91
CA ALA A 419 12.43 -6.69 28.73
C ALA A 419 12.50 -5.15 28.79
N ILE A 420 12.24 -4.47 27.67
CA ILE A 420 12.26 -3.00 27.60
C ILE A 420 11.01 -2.43 28.26
N GLN A 421 9.84 -3.05 28.04
CA GLN A 421 8.61 -2.66 28.71
C GLN A 421 8.75 -2.72 30.24
N LEU A 422 9.36 -3.79 30.77
CA LEU A 422 9.63 -3.95 32.20
C LEU A 422 10.63 -2.92 32.73
N GLN A 423 11.68 -2.60 31.98
CA GLN A 423 12.63 -1.56 32.36
C GLN A 423 11.97 -0.17 32.49
N CYS A 424 11.11 0.19 31.52
CA CYS A 424 10.36 1.44 31.59
C CYS A 424 9.31 1.41 32.71
N LEU A 425 8.70 0.26 32.97
CA LEU A 425 7.75 0.05 34.05
C LEU A 425 8.41 0.21 35.43
N ASP A 426 9.62 -0.31 35.61
CA ASP A 426 10.42 -0.13 36.84
C ASP A 426 10.64 1.37 37.13
N ALA A 427 10.96 2.16 36.11
CA ALA A 427 11.15 3.60 36.26
C ALA A 427 9.84 4.34 36.64
N VAL A 428 8.70 3.92 36.08
CA VAL A 428 7.38 4.46 36.45
C VAL A 428 7.03 4.09 37.89
N GLU A 429 7.26 2.85 38.29
CA GLU A 429 6.99 2.36 39.64
C GLU A 429 7.82 3.15 40.68
N GLU A 430 9.11 3.38 40.42
CA GLU A 430 9.96 4.17 41.31
C GLU A 430 9.53 5.64 41.39
N LYS A 431 9.13 6.25 40.27
CA LYS A 431 8.58 7.62 40.27
C LYS A 431 7.28 7.71 41.10
N LEU A 432 6.40 6.71 40.98
CA LEU A 432 5.15 6.64 41.74
C LEU A 432 5.39 6.48 43.25
N LYS A 433 6.36 5.66 43.66
CA LYS A 433 6.75 5.51 45.08
C LYS A 433 7.31 6.81 45.66
N GLN A 434 8.07 7.57 44.87
CA GLN A 434 8.74 8.80 45.34
C GLN A 434 7.81 10.02 45.39
N GLY A 435 6.86 10.15 44.46
CA GLY A 435 6.08 11.38 44.26
C GLY A 435 4.56 11.25 44.33
N GLY A 436 4.02 10.04 44.51
CA GLY A 436 2.59 9.79 44.32
C GLY A 436 2.16 9.97 42.86
N ALA A 437 0.96 9.48 42.50
CA ALA A 437 0.45 9.65 41.14
C ALA A 437 0.01 11.10 40.89
N PRO A 438 0.50 11.78 39.83
CA PRO A 438 -0.04 13.08 39.43
C PRO A 438 -1.51 12.94 39.02
N ASP A 439 -2.38 13.87 39.44
CA ASP A 439 -3.81 13.89 39.04
C ASP A 439 -4.02 13.88 37.52
N VAL A 440 -3.02 14.33 36.76
CA VAL A 440 -2.99 14.30 35.29
C VAL A 440 -2.98 12.87 34.75
N VAL A 441 -2.23 11.97 35.38
CA VAL A 441 -2.10 10.56 34.95
C VAL A 441 -3.40 9.80 35.20
N GLY A 442 -4.15 10.16 36.25
CA GLY A 442 -5.47 9.60 36.53
C GLY A 442 -6.55 9.85 35.45
N LYS A 443 -6.26 10.71 34.47
CA LYS A 443 -7.12 11.03 33.32
C LYS A 443 -6.54 10.57 31.98
N ASP A 444 -5.36 9.94 32.00
CA ASP A 444 -4.63 9.54 30.81
C ASP A 444 -5.19 8.23 30.23
N HIS A 445 -6.11 8.37 29.29
CA HIS A 445 -6.76 7.21 28.68
C HIS A 445 -5.84 6.41 27.75
N GLU A 446 -4.88 7.07 27.09
CA GLU A 446 -3.90 6.42 26.21
C GLU A 446 -3.06 5.41 26.99
N PHE A 447 -2.67 5.75 28.22
CA PHE A 447 -1.92 4.85 29.09
C PHE A 447 -2.70 3.55 29.37
N LEU A 448 -3.98 3.65 29.72
CA LEU A 448 -4.83 2.48 29.98
C LEU A 448 -5.00 1.61 28.72
N ILE A 449 -5.19 2.23 27.56
CA ILE A 449 -5.31 1.53 26.27
C ILE A 449 -4.03 0.71 26.00
N LEU A 450 -2.85 1.33 26.14
CA LEU A 450 -1.57 0.69 25.84
C LEU A 450 -1.22 -0.43 26.82
N VAL A 451 -1.52 -0.27 28.11
CA VAL A 451 -1.31 -1.33 29.11
C VAL A 451 -2.18 -2.56 28.83
N LEU A 452 -3.44 -2.34 28.41
CA LEU A 452 -4.33 -3.45 28.03
C LEU A 452 -3.95 -4.07 26.69
N PHE A 453 -3.50 -3.26 25.74
CA PHE A 453 -3.06 -3.69 24.41
C PHE A 453 -1.80 -4.58 24.47
N SER A 454 -0.77 -4.14 25.20
CA SER A 454 0.50 -4.86 25.34
C SER A 454 0.39 -6.18 26.09
N GLY A 455 -0.63 -6.35 26.94
CA GLY A 455 -0.80 -7.54 27.78
C GLY A 455 0.07 -7.55 29.04
N ILE A 456 0.87 -6.52 29.30
CA ILE A 456 1.75 -6.43 30.48
C ILE A 456 0.99 -6.41 31.82
N ILE A 457 -0.34 -6.17 31.76
CA ILE A 457 -1.19 -6.09 32.93
C ILE A 457 -1.14 -7.35 33.81
N SER A 458 -1.05 -8.54 33.22
CA SER A 458 -0.90 -9.80 33.97
C SER A 458 0.40 -9.81 34.79
N THR A 459 1.49 -9.30 34.21
CA THR A 459 2.80 -9.16 34.86
C THR A 459 2.76 -8.12 35.98
N ILE A 460 2.05 -7.01 35.78
CA ILE A 460 1.84 -5.99 36.82
C ILE A 460 1.06 -6.56 38.01
N ILE A 461 0.01 -7.37 37.76
CA ILE A 461 -0.83 -7.94 38.83
C ILE A 461 -0.08 -9.04 39.60
N SER A 462 0.64 -9.91 38.89
CA SER A 462 1.31 -11.07 39.49
C SER A 462 2.57 -10.70 40.27
N ARG A 463 3.27 -9.63 39.89
CA ARG A 463 4.52 -9.21 40.53
C ARG A 463 4.25 -8.12 41.57
N SER A 464 4.45 -8.45 42.84
CA SER A 464 4.25 -7.53 43.97
C SER A 464 5.13 -6.27 43.93
N SER A 465 6.22 -6.28 43.16
CA SER A 465 7.10 -5.11 42.96
C SER A 465 6.39 -3.94 42.26
N TYR A 466 5.31 -4.19 41.52
CA TYR A 466 4.53 -3.20 40.77
C TYR A 466 3.23 -2.79 41.47
N GLY A 467 3.13 -2.98 42.79
CA GLY A 467 1.92 -2.72 43.55
C GLY A 467 1.42 -1.26 43.44
N THR A 468 2.32 -0.29 43.34
CA THR A 468 1.94 1.13 43.21
C THR A 468 1.35 1.43 41.84
N THR A 469 1.94 0.87 40.79
CA THR A 469 1.40 0.93 39.42
C THR A 469 0.06 0.20 39.31
N PHE A 470 -0.08 -0.97 39.93
CA PHE A 470 -1.37 -1.67 39.96
C PHE A 470 -2.46 -0.85 40.67
N SER A 471 -2.12 -0.20 41.79
CA SER A 471 -3.04 0.71 42.49
C SER A 471 -3.44 1.91 41.62
N LEU A 472 -2.51 2.48 40.84
CA LEU A 472 -2.81 3.54 39.88
C LEU A 472 -3.80 3.07 38.81
N LEU A 473 -3.58 1.88 38.24
CA LEU A 473 -4.49 1.31 37.23
C LEU A 473 -5.89 1.08 37.80
N CYS A 474 -5.99 0.56 39.02
CA CYS A 474 -7.28 0.41 39.72
C CYS A 474 -7.96 1.77 39.94
N TYR A 475 -7.21 2.81 40.33
CA TYR A 475 -7.72 4.17 40.48
C TYR A 475 -8.23 4.73 39.13
N MET A 476 -7.49 4.56 38.05
CA MET A 476 -7.87 4.99 36.71
C MET A 476 -9.16 4.30 36.24
N VAL A 477 -9.22 2.97 36.36
CA VAL A 477 -10.40 2.18 36.02
C VAL A 477 -11.61 2.62 36.86
N GLY A 478 -11.42 2.89 38.15
CA GLY A 478 -12.48 3.44 39.01
C GLY A 478 -12.95 4.83 38.58
N ASN A 479 -12.02 5.73 38.25
CA ASN A 479 -12.33 7.09 37.80
C ASN A 479 -13.08 7.08 36.45
N PHE A 480 -12.64 6.28 35.48
CA PHE A 480 -13.31 6.12 34.20
C PHE A 480 -14.67 5.42 34.33
N SER A 481 -14.81 4.45 35.24
CA SER A 481 -16.11 3.84 35.56
C SER A 481 -17.11 4.87 36.09
N ARG A 482 -16.69 5.73 37.01
CA ARG A 482 -17.53 6.82 37.52
C ARG A 482 -17.94 7.77 36.39
N ARG A 483 -16.99 8.23 35.58
CA ARG A 483 -17.28 9.14 34.44
C ARG A 483 -18.22 8.51 33.41
N TYR A 484 -18.03 7.23 33.12
CA TYR A 484 -18.90 6.48 32.23
C TYR A 484 -20.34 6.42 32.75
N GLN A 485 -20.52 6.10 34.03
CA GLN A 485 -21.83 6.08 34.68
C GLN A 485 -22.48 7.48 34.72
N GLU A 486 -21.71 8.52 35.05
CA GLU A 486 -22.17 9.91 35.02
C GLU A 486 -22.61 10.33 33.61
N ALA A 487 -21.84 9.99 32.57
CA ALA A 487 -22.16 10.26 31.18
C ALA A 487 -23.44 9.52 30.72
N GLN A 488 -23.60 8.24 31.11
CA GLN A 488 -24.84 7.50 30.86
C GLN A 488 -26.05 8.17 31.53
N LEU A 489 -25.93 8.58 32.80
CA LEU A 489 -27.00 9.26 33.53
C LEU A 489 -27.39 10.59 32.86
N LEU A 490 -26.41 11.36 32.39
CA LEU A 490 -26.66 12.60 31.64
C LEU A 490 -27.34 12.32 30.30
N SER A 491 -26.93 11.28 29.57
CA SER A 491 -27.56 10.89 28.30
C SER A 491 -29.03 10.49 28.47
N ILE A 492 -29.39 9.85 29.58
CA ILE A 492 -30.76 9.49 29.92
C ILE A 492 -31.58 10.74 30.26
N LYS A 493 -31.00 11.70 31.00
CA LYS A 493 -31.66 12.95 31.39
C LYS A 493 -31.86 13.93 30.22
N HIS A 494 -30.98 13.90 29.22
CA HIS A 494 -30.97 14.84 28.09
C HIS A 494 -31.39 14.21 26.75
N ARG A 495 -32.08 13.06 26.79
CA ARG A 495 -32.60 12.35 25.61
C ARG A 495 -33.48 13.28 24.75
N GLY A 496 -32.89 13.94 23.75
CA GLY A 496 -33.59 14.87 22.85
C GLY A 496 -32.82 16.11 22.39
N ARG A 497 -31.64 16.44 22.95
CA ARG A 497 -30.74 17.46 22.37
C ARG A 497 -29.59 16.79 21.62
N MET A 498 -29.42 17.14 20.34
CA MET A 498 -28.21 16.86 19.57
C MET A 498 -27.06 17.59 20.27
N GLU A 499 -26.29 16.86 21.07
CA GLU A 499 -25.02 17.36 21.59
C GLU A 499 -23.93 17.11 20.54
N PRO A 500 -22.97 18.03 20.38
CA PRO A 500 -21.87 17.85 19.45
C PRO A 500 -21.08 16.58 19.78
N GLU A 501 -20.61 15.89 18.74
CA GLU A 501 -19.60 14.84 18.83
C GLU A 501 -18.41 15.37 19.63
N ASN A 502 -18.09 14.69 20.72
CA ASN A 502 -17.00 15.08 21.60
C ASN A 502 -16.19 13.83 21.90
N ASN A 503 -14.90 13.85 21.55
CA ASN A 503 -13.97 12.71 21.67
C ASN A 503 -13.99 12.06 23.07
N GLU A 504 -14.31 12.81 24.12
CA GLU A 504 -14.42 12.27 25.49
C GLU A 504 -15.58 11.26 25.63
N LYS A 505 -16.70 11.46 24.93
CA LYS A 505 -17.82 10.49 24.94
C LYS A 505 -17.47 9.21 24.21
N ASP A 506 -16.75 9.32 23.09
CA ASP A 506 -16.35 8.17 22.30
C ASP A 506 -15.37 7.30 23.08
N PHE A 507 -14.43 7.91 23.79
CA PHE A 507 -13.56 7.20 24.72
C PHE A 507 -14.34 6.53 25.86
N LEU A 508 -15.29 7.23 26.51
CA LEU A 508 -16.07 6.62 27.59
C LEU A 508 -16.88 5.41 27.09
N PHE A 509 -17.40 5.49 25.87
CA PHE A 509 -18.08 4.37 25.23
C PHE A 509 -17.14 3.19 24.95
N LEU A 510 -15.94 3.48 24.42
CA LEU A 510 -14.86 2.50 24.25
C LEU A 510 -14.49 1.84 25.59
N PHE A 511 -14.39 2.63 26.66
CA PHE A 511 -14.08 2.15 27.99
C PHE A 511 -15.12 1.14 28.49
N GLY A 512 -16.41 1.50 28.46
CA GLY A 512 -17.47 0.63 28.98
C GLY A 512 -17.70 -0.64 28.16
N ARG A 513 -17.42 -0.61 26.85
CA ARG A 513 -17.63 -1.74 25.95
C ARG A 513 -16.43 -2.67 25.78
N ILE A 514 -15.21 -2.13 25.81
CA ILE A 514 -14.00 -2.89 25.49
C ILE A 514 -13.03 -2.86 26.67
N LEU A 515 -12.55 -1.67 27.09
CA LEU A 515 -11.43 -1.59 28.05
C LEU A 515 -11.77 -2.14 29.43
N PHE A 516 -12.97 -1.84 29.95
CA PHE A 516 -13.39 -2.34 31.27
C PHE A 516 -13.56 -3.87 31.28
N PRO A 517 -14.29 -4.50 30.34
CA PRO A 517 -14.31 -5.95 30.26
C PRO A 517 -12.93 -6.60 30.01
N CYS A 518 -12.04 -5.96 29.23
CA CYS A 518 -10.65 -6.41 29.07
C CYS A 518 -9.93 -6.46 30.41
N PHE A 519 -9.95 -5.36 31.16
CA PHE A 519 -9.30 -5.26 32.46
C PHE A 519 -9.84 -6.30 33.46
N VAL A 520 -11.17 -6.48 33.50
CA VAL A 520 -11.83 -7.49 34.35
C VAL A 520 -11.38 -8.90 33.99
N SER A 521 -11.28 -9.22 32.70
CA SER A 521 -10.84 -10.54 32.23
C SER A 521 -9.37 -10.80 32.53
N GLU A 522 -8.51 -9.78 32.42
CA GLU A 522 -7.10 -9.87 32.79
C GLU A 522 -6.90 -10.06 34.31
N LEU A 523 -7.73 -9.44 35.15
CA LEU A 523 -7.77 -9.75 36.59
C LEU A 523 -8.12 -11.21 36.86
N VAL A 524 -9.08 -11.78 36.12
CA VAL A 524 -9.45 -13.19 36.25
C VAL A 524 -8.29 -14.11 35.86
N LYS A 525 -7.60 -13.79 34.75
CA LYS A 525 -6.42 -14.54 34.32
C LYS A 525 -5.27 -14.49 35.32
N ALA A 526 -5.13 -13.37 36.04
CA ALA A 526 -4.11 -13.18 37.06
C ALA A 526 -4.55 -13.65 38.47
N ASP A 527 -5.56 -14.53 38.56
CA ASP A 527 -6.09 -15.09 39.82
C ASP A 527 -6.64 -14.05 40.82
N GLN A 528 -7.04 -12.87 40.33
CA GLN A 528 -7.69 -11.81 41.11
C GLN A 528 -9.20 -11.81 40.95
N GLN A 529 -9.82 -13.00 40.98
CA GLN A 529 -11.24 -13.20 40.70
C GLN A 529 -12.16 -12.46 41.69
N ILE A 530 -11.78 -12.40 42.97
CA ILE A 530 -12.55 -11.70 44.01
C ILE A 530 -12.59 -10.20 43.72
N LEU A 531 -11.44 -9.60 43.38
CA LEU A 531 -11.36 -8.18 43.02
C LEU A 531 -12.15 -7.87 41.75
N ALA A 532 -12.03 -8.72 40.72
CA ALA A 532 -12.79 -8.61 39.49
C ALA A 532 -14.31 -8.63 39.77
N GLY A 533 -14.78 -9.56 40.60
CA GLY A 533 -16.18 -9.65 41.00
C GLY A 533 -16.67 -8.45 41.81
N LEU A 534 -15.83 -7.92 42.72
CA LEU A 534 -16.14 -6.69 43.46
C LEU A 534 -16.23 -5.46 42.55
N LEU A 535 -15.35 -5.34 41.55
CA LEU A 535 -15.42 -4.25 40.57
C LEU A 535 -16.69 -4.33 39.72
N VAL A 536 -17.04 -5.53 39.22
CA VAL A 536 -18.26 -5.74 38.44
C VAL A 536 -19.52 -5.46 39.26
N THR A 537 -19.59 -5.95 40.50
CA THR A 537 -20.75 -5.70 41.38
C THR A 537 -20.96 -4.20 41.65
N LYS A 538 -19.88 -3.44 41.84
CA LYS A 538 -19.93 -1.98 41.98
C LYS A 538 -20.31 -1.28 40.68
N PHE A 539 -19.72 -1.70 39.56
CA PHE A 539 -20.01 -1.14 38.23
C PHE A 539 -21.48 -1.34 37.83
N MET A 540 -22.07 -2.48 38.19
CA MET A 540 -23.47 -2.83 37.92
C MET A 540 -24.45 -2.26 38.97
N HIS A 541 -23.98 -1.49 39.96
CA HIS A 541 -24.78 -0.99 41.08
C HIS A 541 -25.60 -2.08 41.81
N THR A 542 -25.04 -3.29 41.95
CA THR A 542 -25.68 -4.32 42.77
C THR A 542 -25.84 -3.85 44.21
N ASN A 543 -26.96 -4.21 44.85
CA ASN A 543 -27.24 -3.81 46.22
C ASN A 543 -26.10 -4.29 47.14
N PRO A 544 -25.56 -3.46 48.07
CA PRO A 544 -24.48 -3.86 48.96
C PRO A 544 -24.74 -5.14 49.77
N SER A 545 -26.02 -5.43 50.08
CA SER A 545 -26.44 -6.69 50.73
C SER A 545 -26.24 -7.93 49.85
N LEU A 546 -26.08 -7.74 48.54
CA LEU A 546 -25.80 -8.76 47.52
C LEU A 546 -24.32 -8.74 47.08
N SER A 547 -23.46 -7.88 47.62
CA SER A 547 -22.01 -7.88 47.31
C SER A 547 -21.24 -8.92 48.14
N LEU A 548 -21.87 -10.07 48.44
CA LEU A 548 -21.23 -11.21 49.10
C LEU A 548 -20.32 -11.95 48.10
N ILE A 549 -19.26 -12.59 48.59
CA ILE A 549 -18.25 -13.30 47.76
C ILE A 549 -18.92 -14.28 46.78
N ASN A 550 -19.89 -15.06 47.26
CA ASN A 550 -20.63 -16.05 46.45
C ASN A 550 -21.45 -15.42 45.31
N ILE A 551 -21.86 -14.15 45.46
CA ILE A 551 -22.62 -13.41 44.45
C ILE A 551 -21.68 -12.66 43.50
N ALA A 552 -20.50 -12.24 43.98
CA ALA A 552 -19.49 -11.57 43.17
C ALA A 552 -18.99 -12.46 42.03
N GLU A 553 -18.74 -13.75 42.28
CA GLU A 553 -18.35 -14.73 41.25
C GLU A 553 -19.47 -14.94 40.22
N ALA A 554 -20.70 -15.21 40.68
CA ALA A 554 -21.85 -15.41 39.79
C ALA A 554 -22.15 -14.15 38.95
N SER A 555 -21.97 -12.97 39.53
CA SER A 555 -22.12 -11.68 38.83
C SER A 555 -21.02 -11.48 37.79
N LEU A 556 -19.78 -11.84 38.11
CA LEU A 556 -18.64 -11.78 37.20
C LEU A 556 -18.83 -12.70 36.00
N ARG A 557 -19.19 -13.97 36.24
CA ARG A 557 -19.47 -14.94 35.16
C ARG A 557 -20.58 -14.42 34.25
N ARG A 558 -21.71 -14.01 34.83
CA ARG A 558 -22.85 -13.47 34.06
C ARG A 558 -22.50 -12.19 33.30
N PHE A 559 -21.64 -11.34 33.85
CA PHE A 559 -21.15 -10.14 33.17
C PHE A 559 -20.34 -10.50 31.92
N LEU A 560 -19.34 -11.40 32.06
CA LEU A 560 -18.50 -11.83 30.95
C LEU A 560 -19.28 -12.60 29.87
N GLU A 561 -20.21 -13.49 30.26
CA GLU A 561 -21.11 -14.17 29.33
C GLU A 561 -21.95 -13.19 28.51
N ARG A 562 -22.48 -12.14 29.16
CA ARG A 562 -23.23 -11.09 28.45
C ARG A 562 -22.36 -10.28 27.51
N GLN A 563 -21.12 -9.96 27.90
CA GLN A 563 -20.18 -9.27 27.00
C GLN A 563 -19.88 -10.14 25.77
N LEU A 564 -19.66 -11.45 25.97
CA LEU A 564 -19.44 -12.39 24.88
C LEU A 564 -20.65 -12.46 23.92
N GLN A 565 -21.87 -12.54 24.45
CA GLN A 565 -23.10 -12.51 23.65
C GLN A 565 -23.26 -11.20 22.87
N VAL A 566 -22.91 -10.06 23.47
CA VAL A 566 -22.96 -8.75 22.81
C VAL A 566 -21.94 -8.65 21.67
N ILE A 567 -20.77 -9.29 21.80
CA ILE A 567 -19.77 -9.33 20.73
C ILE A 567 -20.27 -10.21 19.57
N GLN A 568 -20.81 -11.39 19.88
CA GLN A 568 -21.28 -12.37 18.89
C GLN A 568 -22.57 -11.95 18.17
N GLY A 569 -23.48 -11.24 18.85
CA GLY A 569 -24.77 -10.84 18.29
C GLY A 569 -24.74 -9.57 17.42
N ASN A 570 -23.59 -8.93 17.25
CA ASN A 570 -23.49 -7.56 16.76
C ASN A 570 -22.50 -7.37 15.60
N GLU A 571 -22.24 -8.43 14.81
CA GLU A 571 -21.35 -8.43 13.65
C GLU A 571 -21.63 -7.30 12.63
N GLY A 572 -22.83 -6.70 12.63
CA GLY A 572 -23.24 -5.64 11.69
C GLY A 572 -23.17 -4.17 12.17
N THR A 573 -22.96 -3.86 13.46
CA THR A 573 -22.91 -2.44 13.95
C THR A 573 -21.55 -2.00 14.46
N HIS A 574 -20.55 -2.83 14.20
CA HIS A 574 -19.21 -2.68 14.73
C HIS A 574 -18.28 -1.87 13.81
N GLN A 575 -18.73 -1.46 12.63
CA GLN A 575 -17.95 -0.76 11.62
C GLN A 575 -17.86 0.77 11.77
N ASP A 576 -18.75 1.43 12.54
CA ASP A 576 -18.92 2.90 12.40
C ASP A 576 -18.49 3.76 13.61
N ALA A 577 -17.90 3.18 14.66
CA ALA A 577 -17.28 4.00 15.69
C ALA A 577 -15.81 4.22 15.33
N ASN A 578 -15.54 5.24 14.52
CA ASN A 578 -14.20 5.82 14.38
C ASN A 578 -13.83 6.38 15.76
N PHE A 579 -13.27 5.53 16.63
CA PHE A 579 -12.74 5.98 17.91
C PHE A 579 -11.56 6.91 17.60
N GLY A 580 -11.80 8.22 17.71
CA GLY A 580 -10.89 9.26 17.27
C GLY A 580 -9.48 9.12 17.83
N GLU A 581 -8.51 9.64 17.09
CA GLU A 581 -7.08 9.60 17.38
C GLU A 581 -6.70 10.14 18.78
N PRO A 582 -5.70 9.53 19.46
CA PRO A 582 -4.71 8.59 18.92
C PRO A 582 -4.93 7.12 19.31
N LEU A 583 -4.26 6.17 18.62
CA LEU A 583 -4.22 4.71 18.86
C LEU A 583 -5.32 3.85 18.21
N ALA A 584 -5.85 4.26 17.06
CA ALA A 584 -6.91 3.53 16.35
C ALA A 584 -6.53 2.07 16.03
N ASN A 585 -5.26 1.81 15.68
CA ASN A 585 -4.81 0.47 15.33
C ASN A 585 -4.63 -0.43 16.55
N SER A 586 -4.04 0.08 17.63
CA SER A 586 -3.97 -0.62 18.92
C SER A 586 -5.37 -1.00 19.42
N ILE A 587 -6.35 -0.11 19.27
CA ILE A 587 -7.77 -0.39 19.62
C ILE A 587 -8.34 -1.48 18.71
N SER A 588 -8.08 -1.41 17.40
CA SER A 588 -8.53 -2.42 16.43
C SER A 588 -7.95 -3.81 16.74
N GLN A 589 -6.65 -3.90 17.03
CA GLN A 589 -5.99 -5.14 17.41
C GLN A 589 -6.47 -5.67 18.76
N LEU A 590 -6.63 -4.80 19.76
CA LEU A 590 -7.21 -5.17 21.06
C LEU A 590 -8.60 -5.75 20.89
N ARG A 591 -9.42 -5.15 20.02
CA ARG A 591 -10.75 -5.64 19.67
C ARG A 591 -10.70 -7.00 18.97
N GLY A 592 -9.74 -7.23 18.07
CA GLY A 592 -9.53 -8.52 17.43
C GLY A 592 -9.22 -9.64 18.43
N ARG A 593 -8.48 -9.33 19.50
CA ARG A 593 -8.15 -10.27 20.59
C ARG A 593 -9.21 -10.36 21.69
N PHE A 594 -10.15 -9.42 21.73
CA PHE A 594 -11.09 -9.22 22.83
C PHE A 594 -11.98 -10.44 23.10
N GLN A 595 -12.49 -11.06 22.04
CA GLN A 595 -13.34 -12.25 22.17
C GLN A 595 -12.58 -13.41 22.81
N ASN A 596 -11.37 -13.70 22.34
CA ASN A 596 -10.53 -14.77 22.87
C ASN A 596 -10.19 -14.51 24.34
N LEU A 597 -9.89 -13.26 24.69
CA LEU A 597 -9.56 -12.85 26.05
C LEU A 597 -10.71 -13.08 27.05
N ILE A 598 -11.96 -12.77 26.67
CA ILE A 598 -13.14 -13.07 27.49
C ILE A 598 -13.39 -14.58 27.59
N GLN A 599 -13.26 -15.31 26.48
CA GLN A 599 -13.44 -16.77 26.48
C GLN A 599 -12.42 -17.46 27.40
N SER A 600 -11.14 -17.06 27.34
CA SER A 600 -10.11 -17.58 28.24
C SER A 600 -10.43 -17.28 29.71
N ALA A 601 -10.89 -16.07 30.03
CA ALA A 601 -11.28 -15.72 31.40
C ALA A 601 -12.48 -16.53 31.88
N LEU A 602 -13.48 -16.78 31.03
CA LEU A 602 -14.64 -17.62 31.37
C LEU A 602 -14.26 -19.07 31.66
N LEU A 603 -13.29 -19.63 30.93
CA LEU A 603 -12.77 -20.98 31.18
C LEU A 603 -12.10 -21.08 32.55
N LEU A 604 -11.36 -20.05 32.96
CA LEU A 604 -10.70 -19.99 34.28
C LEU A 604 -11.68 -19.82 35.44
N LEU A 605 -12.93 -19.42 35.16
CA LEU A 605 -13.98 -19.31 36.15
C LEU A 605 -14.71 -20.65 36.39
N SER A 606 -14.33 -21.79 35.80
CA SER A 606 -15.13 -23.03 35.85
C SER A 606 -14.88 -23.95 37.08
N THR A 607 -15.95 -24.04 37.89
CA THR A 607 -16.54 -25.19 38.64
C THR A 607 -15.93 -25.82 39.89
N ASP A 608 -14.71 -25.51 40.34
CA ASP A 608 -14.24 -25.99 41.66
C ASP A 608 -13.24 -25.02 42.30
N VAL A 609 -13.74 -24.02 43.02
CA VAL A 609 -12.94 -23.32 44.04
C VAL A 609 -13.67 -23.53 45.37
N ARG A 610 -13.13 -24.45 46.17
CA ARG A 610 -13.60 -24.76 47.53
C ARG A 610 -13.23 -23.67 48.52
#